data_AF-A0A958IZN6-F1
#
_entry.id   AF-A0A958IZN6-F1
#
_cell.length_a   1.000
_cell.length_b   1.000
_cell.length_c   1.000
_cell.angle_alpha   90.00
_cell.angle_beta   90.00
_cell.angle_gamma   90.00
#
_symmetry.space_group_name_H-M   'P 1'
#
loop_
_entity.id
_entity.type
_entity.pdbx_description
1 polymer ?
#
loop_
_entity_poly.entity_id
_entity_poly.type
_entity_poly.pdbx_seq_one_letter_code
_entity_poly.pdbx_strand_id
1 'polypeptide(L)'
;MLKALWQMINSVKFWLVISGIIHFSVFANADVEVRALWVIRHQMKTPQSIDSVLKFAAANQITDLFVQVRGRGDAYYHSRFEPKAEEIPENFDPLGYL
;
A
#
# COMPACT_ATOMS: atom_id res chain seq x y z
N MET A 1 -6.60 -46.65 37.20
CA MET A 1 -5.48 -45.68 37.14
C MET A 1 -4.88 -45.55 35.74
N LEU A 2 -4.37 -46.63 35.10
CA LEU A 2 -3.76 -46.55 33.76
C LEU A 2 -4.69 -46.01 32.65
N LYS A 3 -5.97 -46.38 32.61
CA LYS A 3 -6.93 -45.89 31.60
C LYS A 3 -7.16 -44.37 31.68
N ALA A 4 -7.23 -43.82 32.90
CA ALA A 4 -7.41 -42.39 33.13
C ALA A 4 -6.17 -41.60 32.70
N LEU A 5 -4.97 -42.11 33.02
CA LEU A 5 -3.70 -41.54 32.58
C LEU A 5 -3.58 -41.52 31.04
N TRP A 6 -3.99 -42.61 30.40
CA TRP A 6 -3.97 -42.73 28.93
C TRP A 6 -4.95 -41.77 28.26
N GLN A 7 -6.16 -41.60 28.81
CA GLN A 7 -7.10 -40.59 28.31
C GLN A 7 -6.57 -39.17 28.47
N MET A 8 -6.00 -38.83 29.63
CA MET A 8 -5.42 -37.51 29.88
C MET A 8 -4.30 -37.16 28.88
N ILE A 9 -3.40 -38.10 28.58
CA ILE A 9 -2.33 -37.91 27.60
C ILE A 9 -2.90 -37.67 26.20
N ASN A 10 -3.95 -38.40 25.81
CA ASN A 10 -4.59 -38.22 24.51
C ASN A 10 -5.36 -36.89 24.43
N SER A 11 -5.97 -36.43 25.52
CA SER A 11 -6.59 -35.10 25.61
C SER A 11 -5.55 -34.00 25.40
N VAL A 12 -4.40 -34.09 26.05
CA VAL A 12 -3.31 -33.10 25.90
C VAL A 12 -2.77 -33.09 24.47
N LYS A 13 -2.52 -34.26 23.86
CA LYS A 13 -2.09 -34.36 22.45
C LYS A 13 -3.11 -33.75 21.49
N PHE A 14 -4.39 -34.00 21.71
CA PHE A 14 -5.48 -33.43 20.92
C PHE A 14 -5.45 -31.90 21.00
N TRP A 15 -5.33 -31.32 22.20
CA TRP A 15 -5.24 -29.87 22.38
C TRP A 15 -3.95 -29.26 21.82
N LEU A 16 -2.82 -29.98 21.86
CA LEU A 16 -1.57 -29.53 21.24
C LEU A 16 -1.65 -29.49 19.71
N VAL A 17 -2.32 -30.46 19.08
CA VAL A 17 -2.56 -30.46 17.63
C VAL A 17 -3.48 -29.31 17.23
N ILE A 18 -4.58 -29.11 17.96
CA ILE A 18 -5.48 -27.97 17.72
C ILE A 18 -4.77 -26.63 17.92
N SER A 19 -3.98 -26.50 18.99
CA SER A 19 -3.16 -25.29 19.24
C SER A 19 -2.15 -25.06 18.13
N GLY A 20 -1.48 -26.11 17.64
CA GLY A 20 -0.52 -26.01 16.54
C GLY A 20 -1.17 -25.57 15.23
N ILE A 21 -2.36 -26.08 14.90
CA ILE A 21 -3.13 -25.68 13.73
C ILE A 21 -3.59 -24.22 13.84
N ILE A 22 -4.07 -23.79 15.02
CA ILE A 22 -4.49 -22.41 15.25
C ILE A 22 -3.30 -21.44 15.13
N HIS A 23 -2.13 -21.78 15.68
CA HIS A 23 -0.95 -20.92 15.57
C HIS A 23 -0.42 -20.85 14.13
N PHE A 24 -0.42 -21.96 13.38
CA PHE A 24 0.02 -21.95 11.97
C PHE A 24 -0.81 -20.98 11.11
N SER A 25 -2.12 -20.92 11.33
CA SER A 25 -3.02 -19.99 10.61
C SER A 25 -2.80 -18.52 10.95
N VAL A 26 -2.24 -18.19 12.13
CA VAL A 26 -1.95 -16.81 12.54
C VAL A 26 -0.61 -16.32 11.96
N PHE A 27 0.34 -17.22 11.71
CA PHE A 27 1.65 -16.89 11.11
C PHE A 27 1.68 -16.94 9.59
N ALA A 28 0.64 -17.48 8.95
CA ALA A 28 0.35 -17.25 7.54
C ALA A 28 -0.06 -15.77 7.36
N ASN A 29 0.91 -14.87 7.54
CA ASN A 29 0.77 -13.46 7.21
C ASN A 29 0.29 -13.41 5.76
N ALA A 30 -0.94 -12.95 5.56
CA ALA A 30 -1.40 -12.58 4.24
C ALA A 30 -0.50 -11.42 3.82
N ASP A 31 0.39 -11.65 2.85
CA ASP A 31 1.06 -10.55 2.17
C ASP A 31 -0.03 -9.55 1.76
N VAL A 32 0.08 -8.31 2.23
CA VAL A 32 -0.89 -7.27 1.90
C VAL A 32 -0.82 -7.12 0.38
N GLU A 33 -1.93 -7.44 -0.29
CA GLU A 33 -2.01 -7.38 -1.74
C GLU A 33 -1.71 -5.95 -2.22
N VAL A 34 -0.65 -5.81 -3.02
CA VAL A 34 -0.27 -4.52 -3.63
C VAL A 34 -0.87 -4.42 -5.02
N ARG A 35 -1.75 -3.44 -5.21
CA ARG A 35 -2.26 -3.00 -6.52
C ARG A 35 -1.74 -1.59 -6.78
N ALA A 36 -0.68 -1.50 -7.56
CA ALA A 36 0.04 -0.26 -7.79
C ALA A 36 -0.38 0.45 -9.08
N LEU A 37 -0.48 1.79 -9.04
CA LEU A 37 -0.66 2.63 -10.21
C LEU A 37 0.55 3.55 -10.41
N TRP A 38 1.14 3.51 -11.60
CA TRP A 38 2.17 4.45 -12.02
C TRP A 38 1.54 5.72 -12.58
N VAL A 39 1.71 6.84 -11.89
CA VAL A 39 1.16 8.14 -12.26
C VAL A 39 2.24 8.96 -12.94
N ILE A 40 2.05 9.26 -14.23
CA ILE A 40 2.99 10.08 -15.00
C ILE A 40 2.83 11.57 -14.65
N ARG A 41 3.92 12.34 -14.75
CA ARG A 41 3.97 13.78 -14.43
C ARG A 41 2.89 14.62 -15.11
N HIS A 42 2.43 14.21 -16.30
CA HIS A 42 1.39 14.94 -17.03
C HIS A 42 0.02 14.92 -16.31
N GLN A 43 -0.19 13.98 -15.39
CA GLN A 43 -1.40 13.95 -14.55
C GLN A 43 -1.30 14.87 -13.32
N MET A 44 -0.13 15.45 -13.07
CA MET A 44 0.14 16.35 -11.95
C MET A 44 -0.05 17.83 -12.31
N LYS A 45 -0.60 18.15 -13.49
CA LYS A 45 -0.65 19.54 -13.98
C LYS A 45 -1.65 20.42 -13.23
N THR A 46 -2.75 19.85 -12.78
CA THR A 46 -3.85 20.58 -12.14
C THR A 46 -4.47 19.77 -11.00
N PRO A 47 -5.11 20.43 -10.02
CA PRO A 47 -5.88 19.76 -8.97
C PRO A 47 -6.91 18.76 -9.53
N GLN A 48 -7.65 19.14 -10.58
CA GLN A 48 -8.69 18.30 -11.18
C GLN A 48 -8.12 17.02 -11.82
N SER A 49 -6.93 17.12 -12.40
CA SER A 49 -6.23 15.96 -12.98
C SER A 49 -5.78 15.00 -11.89
N ILE A 50 -5.23 15.53 -10.79
CA ILE A 50 -4.83 14.75 -9.62
C ILE A 50 -6.05 14.08 -8.97
N ASP A 51 -7.13 14.83 -8.73
CA ASP A 51 -8.39 14.30 -8.19
C ASP A 51 -8.95 13.16 -9.04
N SER A 52 -8.80 13.25 -10.37
CA SER A 52 -9.25 12.20 -11.28
C SER A 52 -8.42 10.92 -11.13
N VAL A 53 -7.10 11.05 -10.94
CA VAL A 53 -6.23 9.91 -10.61
C VAL A 53 -6.61 9.29 -9.28
N LEU A 54 -6.84 10.10 -8.24
CA LEU A 54 -7.23 9.63 -6.91
C LEU A 54 -8.58 8.91 -6.93
N LYS A 55 -9.58 9.47 -7.63
CA LYS A 55 -10.89 8.84 -7.82
C LYS A 55 -10.78 7.52 -8.59
N PHE A 56 -9.96 7.48 -9.65
CA PHE A 56 -9.70 6.25 -10.40
C PHE A 56 -9.06 5.19 -9.52
N ALA A 57 -8.03 5.56 -8.74
CA ALA A 57 -7.35 4.66 -7.82
C ALA A 57 -8.33 4.07 -6.79
N ALA A 58 -9.13 4.94 -6.14
CA ALA A 58 -10.13 4.53 -5.16
C ALA A 58 -11.19 3.60 -5.76
N ALA A 59 -11.72 3.92 -6.95
CA ALA A 59 -12.74 3.12 -7.62
C ALA A 59 -12.25 1.72 -8.02
N ASN A 60 -10.94 1.58 -8.28
CA ASN A 60 -10.32 0.31 -8.71
C ASN A 60 -9.53 -0.38 -7.58
N GLN A 61 -9.71 0.06 -6.33
CA GLN A 61 -9.06 -0.51 -5.15
C GLN A 61 -7.52 -0.49 -5.24
N ILE A 62 -6.93 0.41 -6.01
CA ILE A 62 -5.47 0.61 -6.06
C ILE A 62 -5.00 1.01 -4.66
N THR A 63 -3.97 0.32 -4.18
CA THR A 63 -3.43 0.47 -2.82
C THR A 63 -2.26 1.44 -2.78
N ASP A 64 -1.52 1.57 -3.88
CA ASP A 64 -0.25 2.29 -3.93
C ASP A 64 -0.15 3.16 -5.20
N LEU A 65 0.31 4.40 -5.04
CA LEU A 65 0.58 5.32 -6.15
C LEU A 65 2.09 5.57 -6.26
N PHE A 66 2.65 5.26 -7.43
CA PHE A 66 4.02 5.63 -7.79
C PHE A 66 3.98 6.86 -8.68
N VAL A 67 4.21 8.03 -8.08
CA VAL A 67 4.02 9.32 -8.77
C VAL A 67 5.33 9.88 -9.30
N GLN A 68 5.38 10.11 -10.60
CA GLN A 68 6.49 10.80 -11.25
C GLN A 68 6.37 12.31 -11.05
N VAL A 69 7.20 12.86 -10.17
CA VAL A 69 7.20 14.31 -9.82
C VAL A 69 8.34 15.10 -10.45
N ARG A 70 9.12 14.46 -11.34
CA ARG A 70 10.22 15.06 -12.09
C ARG A 70 10.27 14.52 -13.52
N GLY A 71 10.74 15.34 -14.46
CA GLY A 71 11.02 14.93 -15.84
C GLY A 71 11.74 16.04 -16.59
N ARG A 72 12.45 15.75 -17.69
CA ARG A 72 13.07 16.79 -18.55
C ARG A 72 13.97 17.83 -17.85
N GLY A 73 14.47 17.53 -16.64
CA GLY A 73 15.25 18.48 -15.85
C GLY A 73 14.43 19.46 -15.01
N ASP A 74 13.11 19.30 -14.94
CA ASP A 74 12.21 20.14 -14.14
C ASP A 74 11.51 19.37 -13.00
N ALA A 75 10.81 20.12 -12.15
CA ALA A 75 10.11 19.63 -10.97
C ALA A 75 8.62 20.02 -10.99
N TYR A 76 7.78 19.06 -10.60
CA TYR A 76 6.33 19.23 -10.41
C TYR A 76 6.02 19.48 -8.92
N TYR A 77 6.86 20.30 -8.27
CA TYR A 77 6.76 20.71 -6.86
C TYR A 77 7.67 21.93 -6.61
N HIS A 78 7.59 22.56 -5.44
CA HIS A 78 8.52 23.65 -5.09
C HIS A 78 9.92 23.12 -4.74
N SER A 79 10.79 23.03 -5.75
CA SER A 79 12.19 22.64 -5.57
C SER A 79 13.09 23.83 -5.24
N ARG A 80 14.13 23.59 -4.42
CA ARG A 80 15.22 24.54 -4.17
C ARG A 80 16.38 24.40 -5.17
N PHE A 81 16.39 23.32 -5.95
CA PHE A 81 17.53 22.94 -6.80
C PHE A 81 17.19 22.89 -8.28
N GLU A 82 15.94 22.62 -8.61
CA GLU A 82 15.50 22.29 -9.96
C GLU A 82 14.47 23.33 -10.41
N PRO A 83 14.47 23.74 -11.68
CA PRO A 83 13.45 24.63 -12.19
C PRO A 83 12.06 23.98 -12.07
N LYS A 84 11.05 24.82 -11.83
CA LYS A 84 9.67 24.38 -11.89
C LYS A 84 9.29 24.04 -13.33
N ALA A 85 8.51 22.98 -13.53
CA ALA A 85 8.04 22.60 -14.85
C ALA A 85 7.20 23.72 -15.46
N GLU A 86 7.48 24.07 -16.72
CA GLU A 86 6.82 25.19 -17.44
C GLU A 86 5.29 25.05 -17.50
N GLU A 87 4.80 23.81 -17.44
CA GLU A 87 3.38 23.48 -17.49
C GLU A 87 2.65 23.69 -16.15
N ILE A 88 3.38 24.01 -15.07
CA ILE A 88 2.84 24.12 -13.71
C ILE A 88 2.73 25.59 -13.31
N PRO A 89 1.53 26.07 -12.91
CA PRO A 89 1.37 27.43 -12.40
C PRO A 89 2.35 27.75 -11.26
N GLU A 90 2.90 28.97 -11.27
CA GLU A 90 3.89 29.38 -10.27
C GLU A 90 3.41 29.20 -8.82
N ASN A 91 2.13 29.42 -8.58
CA ASN A 91 1.50 29.32 -7.26
C ASN A 91 0.94 27.92 -6.91
N PHE A 92 1.14 26.91 -7.76
CA PHE A 92 0.62 25.56 -7.55
C PHE A 92 1.73 24.57 -7.23
N ASP A 93 1.61 23.80 -6.15
CA ASP A 93 2.51 22.70 -5.80
C ASP A 93 1.81 21.35 -6.03
N PRO A 94 2.03 20.66 -7.15
CA PRO A 94 1.35 19.40 -7.42
C PRO A 94 1.63 18.30 -6.41
N LEU A 95 2.89 18.13 -5.97
CA LEU A 95 3.23 17.15 -4.94
C LEU A 95 2.70 17.57 -3.57
N GLY A 96 2.68 18.86 -3.28
CA GLY A 96 2.07 19.37 -2.05
C GLY A 96 0.55 19.24 -2.00
N TYR A 97 -0.12 19.17 -3.17
CA TYR A 97 -1.56 18.98 -3.29
C TYR A 97 -1.99 17.52 -3.21
N LEU A 98 -1.19 16.61 -3.78
CA LEU A 98 -1.42 15.17 -3.77
C LEU A 98 -1.43 14.59 -2.35
#